data_AF-A0A1F8N6M5-F1
#
_entry.id   AF-A0A1F8N6M5-F1
#
_cell.length_a   1.000
_cell.length_b   1.000
_cell.length_c   1.000
_cell.angle_alpha   90.00
_cell.angle_beta   90.00
_cell.angle_gamma   90.00
#
_symmetry.space_group_name_H-M   'P 1'
#
loop_
_entity.id
_entity.type
_entity.pdbx_description
1 polymer ?
#
loop_
_entity_poly.entity_id
_entity_poly.type
_entity_poly.pdbx_seq_one_letter_code
_entity_poly.pdbx_strand_id
1 'polypeptide(L)'
;MWRFLRIYRLYLIILAGLALCIIFAGLDNPTGIVLGWLAVTTFILALARRWRRPLNFLILLAAVFFGAIFLSALYWEVALRLAEWLGGPNATDSFGWRVFHEVMSNIILLVTPPGLFTGFFGFIVTGIASLITMLKKRRAEPGT
;
A
#
# COMPACT_ATOMS: atom_id res chain seq x y z
N MET A 1 -26.28 -6.59 -4.99
CA MET A 1 -25.57 -5.57 -5.80
C MET A 1 -25.53 -4.19 -5.14
N TRP A 2 -26.67 -3.64 -4.69
CA TRP A 2 -26.77 -2.29 -4.09
C TRP A 2 -25.95 -2.01 -2.82
N ARG A 3 -25.84 -2.98 -1.89
CA ARG A 3 -24.97 -2.85 -0.70
C ARG A 3 -23.49 -2.74 -1.06
N PHE A 4 -23.06 -3.38 -2.14
CA PHE A 4 -21.67 -3.39 -2.57
C PHE A 4 -21.25 -2.01 -3.09
N LEU A 5 -22.09 -1.37 -3.91
CA LEU A 5 -21.88 0.00 -4.40
C LEU A 5 -21.80 1.04 -3.29
N ARG A 6 -22.62 0.91 -2.24
CA ARG A 6 -22.69 1.88 -1.15
C ARG A 6 -21.39 1.95 -0.34
N ILE A 7 -20.75 0.81 -0.10
CA ILE A 7 -19.52 0.79 0.71
C ILE A 7 -18.27 1.13 -0.13
N TYR A 8 -18.29 0.89 -1.45
CA TYR A 8 -17.25 1.41 -2.35
C TYR A 8 -17.33 2.94 -2.45
N ARG A 9 -18.55 3.50 -2.54
CA ARG A 9 -18.76 4.95 -2.49
C ARG A 9 -18.20 5.58 -1.21
N LEU A 10 -18.43 4.95 -0.05
CA LEU A 10 -17.84 5.42 1.22
C LEU A 10 -16.31 5.50 1.17
N TYR A 11 -15.64 4.46 0.66
CA TYR A 11 -14.19 4.50 0.53
C TYR A 11 -13.70 5.55 -0.46
N LEU A 12 -14.39 5.73 -1.58
CA LEU A 12 -14.05 6.79 -2.55
C LEU A 12 -14.21 8.18 -1.94
N ILE A 13 -15.25 8.41 -1.12
CA ILE A 13 -15.45 9.68 -0.41
C ILE A 13 -14.35 9.89 0.62
N ILE A 14 -14.01 8.88 1.42
CA ILE A 14 -12.93 8.95 2.42
C ILE A 14 -11.59 9.24 1.71
N LEU A 15 -11.33 8.56 0.60
CA LEU A 15 -10.10 8.72 -0.17
C LEU A 15 -10.02 10.11 -0.83
N ALA A 16 -11.12 10.62 -1.37
CA ALA A 16 -11.20 11.98 -1.90
C ALA A 16 -10.99 13.03 -0.80
N GLY A 17 -11.58 12.82 0.39
CA GLY A 17 -11.38 13.69 1.54
C GLY A 17 -9.93 13.68 2.03
N LEU A 18 -9.31 12.50 2.13
CA LEU A 18 -7.89 12.37 2.49
C LEU A 18 -6.97 13.02 1.46
N ALA A 19 -7.26 12.86 0.15
CA ALA A 19 -6.51 13.53 -0.91
C ALA A 19 -6.60 15.06 -0.80
N LEU A 20 -7.80 15.60 -0.55
CA LEU A 20 -7.98 17.03 -0.26
C LEU A 20 -7.16 17.48 0.95
N CYS A 21 -7.22 16.75 2.07
CA CYS A 21 -6.45 17.08 3.26
C CYS A 21 -4.93 17.06 3.00
N ILE A 22 -4.43 16.13 2.19
CA ILE A 22 -3.01 16.06 1.82
C ILE A 22 -2.60 17.27 0.98
N ILE A 23 -3.44 17.72 0.04
CA ILE A 23 -3.17 18.92 -0.77
C ILE A 23 -3.02 20.16 0.12
N PHE A 24 -3.83 20.29 1.17
CA PHE A 24 -3.76 21.43 2.09
C PHE A 24 -2.66 21.33 3.14
N ALA A 25 -2.36 20.12 3.64
CA ALA A 25 -1.35 19.91 4.68
C ALA A 25 0.09 19.83 4.13
N GLY A 26 0.25 19.42 2.87
CA GLY A 26 1.55 19.09 2.27
C GLY A 26 2.09 17.75 2.78
N LEU A 27 2.85 17.03 1.95
CA LEU A 27 3.49 15.75 2.36
C LEU A 27 4.77 15.96 3.17
N ASP A 28 5.24 17.21 3.26
CA ASP A 28 6.50 17.57 3.91
C ASP A 28 6.35 17.69 5.43
N ASN A 29 5.10 17.71 5.93
CA ASN A 29 4.76 17.77 7.34
C ASN A 29 4.40 16.37 7.87
N PRO A 30 4.84 15.98 9.09
CA PRO A 30 4.44 14.74 9.73
C PRO A 30 2.92 14.46 9.67
N THR A 31 2.08 15.49 9.83
CA THR A 31 0.62 15.32 9.73
C THR A 31 0.19 14.87 8.32
N GLY A 32 0.77 15.45 7.27
CA GLY A 32 0.49 15.05 5.89
C GLY A 32 0.97 13.65 5.56
N ILE A 33 2.11 13.23 6.11
CA ILE A 33 2.61 11.85 5.99
C ILE A 33 1.61 10.86 6.60
N VAL A 34 1.11 11.15 7.81
CA VAL A 34 0.10 10.31 8.47
C VAL A 34 -1.20 10.24 7.66
N LEU A 35 -1.65 11.37 7.10
CA LEU A 35 -2.82 11.40 6.22
C LEU A 35 -2.59 10.59 4.94
N GLY A 36 -1.40 10.68 4.36
CA GLY A 36 -0.95 9.87 3.21
C GLY A 36 -1.00 8.37 3.53
N TRP A 37 -0.48 7.96 4.68
CA TRP A 37 -0.55 6.58 5.15
C TRP A 37 -2.00 6.11 5.29
N LEU A 38 -2.87 6.91 5.92
CA LEU A 38 -4.29 6.59 6.06
C LEU A 38 -4.98 6.46 4.69
N ALA A 39 -4.64 7.31 3.72
CA ALA A 39 -5.18 7.24 2.36
C ALA A 39 -4.80 5.93 1.69
N VAL A 40 -3.51 5.57 1.74
CA VAL A 40 -3.00 4.33 1.14
C VAL A 40 -3.57 3.11 1.87
N THR A 41 -3.59 3.07 3.20
CA THR A 41 -4.23 1.98 3.96
C THR A 41 -5.70 1.82 3.57
N THR A 42 -6.45 2.92 3.49
CA THR A 42 -7.87 2.89 3.10
C THR A 42 -8.06 2.33 1.69
N PHE A 43 -7.19 2.74 0.74
CA PHE A 43 -7.19 2.21 -0.61
C PHE A 43 -6.91 0.70 -0.65
N ILE A 44 -5.86 0.26 0.04
CA ILE A 44 -5.48 -1.16 0.10
C ILE A 44 -6.60 -1.97 0.76
N LEU A 45 -7.20 -1.49 1.85
CA LEU A 45 -8.33 -2.16 2.50
C LEU A 45 -9.57 -2.23 1.59
N ALA A 46 -9.84 -1.17 0.82
CA ALA A 46 -10.94 -1.17 -0.14
C ALA A 46 -10.75 -2.26 -1.22
N LEU A 47 -9.52 -2.46 -1.67
CA LEU A 47 -9.15 -3.51 -2.63
C LEU A 47 -9.17 -4.91 -1.98
N ALA A 48 -8.53 -5.04 -0.82
CA ALA A 48 -8.36 -6.29 -0.08
C ALA A 48 -9.65 -6.79 0.58
N ARG A 49 -10.71 -5.98 0.67
CA ARG A 49 -12.01 -6.38 1.26
C ARG A 49 -12.57 -7.68 0.66
N ARG A 50 -12.32 -7.93 -0.63
CA ARG A 50 -12.82 -9.15 -1.31
C ARG A 50 -12.00 -10.39 -0.97
N TRP A 51 -10.86 -10.22 -0.32
CA TRP A 51 -9.94 -11.31 -0.04
C TRP A 51 -10.40 -12.06 1.20
N ARG A 52 -10.82 -13.30 0.98
CA ARG A 52 -11.26 -14.21 2.05
C ARG A 52 -10.19 -15.22 2.44
N ARG A 53 -9.11 -15.31 1.66
CA ARG A 53 -8.05 -16.30 1.84
C ARG A 53 -6.82 -15.65 2.43
N PRO A 54 -6.19 -16.25 3.46
CA PRO A 54 -4.96 -15.71 4.05
C PRO A 54 -3.83 -15.61 3.02
N LEU A 55 -3.76 -16.55 2.07
CA LEU A 55 -2.75 -16.53 0.99
C LEU A 55 -2.76 -15.23 0.18
N ASN A 56 -3.90 -14.59 -0.02
CA ASN A 56 -3.94 -13.32 -0.77
C ASN A 56 -3.19 -12.21 -0.03
N PHE A 57 -3.29 -12.19 1.30
CA PHE A 57 -2.58 -11.22 2.14
C PHE A 57 -1.08 -11.52 2.21
N LEU A 58 -0.69 -12.80 2.16
CA LEU A 58 0.71 -13.20 2.03
C LEU A 58 1.30 -12.76 0.67
N ILE A 59 0.54 -12.93 -0.41
CA ILE A 59 0.92 -12.45 -1.75
C ILE A 59 1.06 -10.92 -1.74
N LEU A 60 0.16 -10.18 -1.09
CA LEU A 60 0.30 -8.73 -0.95
C LEU A 60 1.58 -8.35 -0.20
N LEU A 61 1.86 -9.02 0.92
CA LEU A 61 3.07 -8.76 1.70
C LEU A 61 4.32 -9.00 0.87
N ALA A 62 4.38 -10.13 0.15
CA ALA A 62 5.47 -10.45 -0.76
C ALA A 62 5.56 -9.44 -1.91
N ALA A 63 4.45 -9.12 -2.57
CA ALA A 63 4.41 -8.18 -3.70
C ALA A 63 4.84 -6.77 -3.29
N VAL A 64 4.44 -6.30 -2.11
CA VAL A 64 4.87 -5.00 -1.58
C VAL A 64 6.35 -5.03 -1.20
N PHE A 65 6.82 -6.10 -0.56
CA PHE A 65 8.23 -6.25 -0.19
C PHE A 65 9.15 -6.32 -1.42
N PHE A 66 8.88 -7.24 -2.34
CA PHE A 66 9.65 -7.36 -3.58
C PHE A 66 9.46 -6.15 -4.49
N GLY A 67 8.27 -5.57 -4.52
CA GLY A 67 7.99 -4.34 -5.26
C GLY A 67 8.83 -3.17 -4.76
N ALA A 68 8.99 -3.00 -3.44
CA ALA A 68 9.84 -1.97 -2.88
C ALA A 68 11.32 -2.20 -3.17
N ILE A 69 11.80 -3.45 -3.08
CA ILE A 69 13.18 -3.80 -3.45
C ILE A 69 13.42 -3.51 -4.94
N PHE A 70 12.52 -3.96 -5.80
CA PHE A 70 12.62 -3.76 -7.24
C PHE A 70 12.58 -2.27 -7.59
N LEU A 71 11.68 -1.51 -6.96
CA LEU A 71 11.57 -0.07 -7.18
C LEU A 71 12.82 0.68 -6.69
N SER A 72 13.42 0.24 -5.58
CA SER A 72 14.68 0.79 -5.08
C SER A 72 15.86 0.48 -6.03
N ALA A 73 15.95 -0.75 -6.54
CA ALA A 73 16.95 -1.13 -7.52
C ALA A 73 16.75 -0.38 -8.86
N LEU A 74 15.51 -0.27 -9.32
CA LEU A 74 15.16 0.48 -10.52
C LEU A 74 15.48 1.97 -10.33
N TYR A 75 15.17 2.54 -9.16
CA TYR A 75 15.54 3.90 -8.82
C TYR A 75 17.05 4.06 -8.95
N TRP A 76 17.87 3.16 -8.41
CA TRP A 76 19.33 3.24 -8.51
C TRP A 76 19.84 3.19 -9.95
N GLU A 77 19.37 2.25 -10.75
CA GLU A 77 19.77 2.09 -12.16
C GLU A 77 19.34 3.27 -13.02
N VAL A 78 18.10 3.74 -12.85
CA VAL A 78 17.58 4.90 -13.57
C VAL A 78 18.29 6.17 -13.09
N ALA A 79 18.52 6.31 -11.79
CA ALA A 79 19.21 7.43 -11.17
C ALA A 79 20.62 7.61 -11.75
N LEU A 80 21.41 6.54 -11.80
CA LEU A 80 22.76 6.57 -12.37
C LEU A 80 22.74 7.00 -13.84
N ARG A 81 21.89 6.36 -14.65
CA ARG A 81 21.83 6.66 -16.09
C ARG A 81 21.30 8.06 -16.38
N LEU A 82 20.34 8.56 -15.60
CA LEU A 82 19.85 9.93 -15.73
C LEU A 82 20.96 10.94 -15.39
N ALA A 83 21.71 10.70 -14.31
CA ALA A 83 22.80 11.58 -13.88
C ALA A 83 23.93 11.64 -14.91
N GLU A 84 24.26 10.50 -15.53
CA GLU A 84 25.21 10.42 -16.64
C GLU A 84 24.71 11.19 -17.88
N TRP A 85 23.42 11.03 -18.23
CA TRP A 85 22.83 11.65 -19.43
C TRP A 85 22.64 13.17 -19.30
N LEU A 86 22.37 13.66 -18.09
CA LEU A 86 22.14 15.09 -17.80
C LEU A 86 23.43 15.89 -17.52
N GLY A 87 24.61 15.27 -17.67
CA GLY A 87 25.89 16.00 -17.69
C GLY A 87 26.69 16.01 -16.38
N GLY A 88 26.52 15.00 -15.51
CA GLY A 88 27.35 14.82 -14.31
C GLY A 88 26.75 15.41 -13.02
N PRO A 89 27.54 15.65 -11.95
CA PRO A 89 27.03 15.90 -10.59
C PRO A 89 26.10 17.11 -10.40
N ASN A 90 26.01 18.03 -11.37
CA ASN A 90 25.05 19.15 -11.36
C ASN A 90 23.64 18.75 -11.88
N ALA A 91 23.48 17.54 -12.44
CA ALA A 91 22.20 17.02 -12.93
C ALA A 91 21.17 16.76 -11.83
N THR A 92 21.64 16.53 -10.60
CA THR A 92 20.81 16.32 -9.42
C THR A 92 20.06 17.58 -8.99
N ASP A 93 20.46 18.76 -9.47
CA ASP A 93 19.74 20.01 -9.23
C ASP A 93 18.63 20.27 -10.26
N SER A 94 18.53 19.48 -11.33
CA SER A 94 17.50 19.65 -12.34
C SER A 94 16.09 19.42 -11.75
N PHE A 95 15.12 20.18 -12.24
CA PHE A 95 13.72 20.06 -11.80
C PHE A 95 13.19 18.62 -12.00
N GLY A 96 13.52 18.01 -13.13
CA GLY A 96 13.11 16.64 -13.44
C GLY A 96 13.66 15.61 -12.44
N TRP A 97 14.91 15.78 -11.99
CA TRP A 97 15.50 14.92 -10.97
C TRP A 97 14.78 15.03 -9.63
N ARG A 98 14.49 16.27 -9.17
CA ARG A 98 13.79 16.49 -7.90
C ARG A 98 12.41 15.84 -7.90
N VAL A 99 11.63 16.06 -8.96
CA VAL A 99 10.30 15.44 -9.10
C VAL A 99 10.41 13.91 -9.14
N PHE A 100 11.35 13.35 -9.90
CA PHE A 100 11.55 11.90 -9.95
C PHE A 100 11.91 11.33 -8.57
N HIS A 101 12.88 11.94 -7.88
CA HIS A 101 13.32 11.52 -6.57
C HIS A 101 12.20 11.60 -5.53
N GLU A 102 11.48 12.74 -5.47
CA GLU A 102 10.37 12.95 -4.55
C GLU A 102 9.24 11.94 -4.80
N VAL A 103 8.85 11.73 -6.06
CA VAL A 103 7.78 10.77 -6.39
C VAL A 103 8.18 9.35 -6.02
N MET A 104 9.39 8.91 -6.36
CA MET A 104 9.85 7.55 -6.04
C MET A 104 9.99 7.35 -4.53
N SER A 105 10.60 8.31 -3.84
CA SER A 105 10.73 8.30 -2.38
C SER A 105 9.37 8.26 -1.69
N ASN A 106 8.42 9.10 -2.12
CA ASN A 106 7.06 9.13 -1.58
C ASN A 106 6.30 7.83 -1.84
N ILE A 107 6.46 7.19 -3.00
CA ILE A 107 5.85 5.88 -3.25
C ILE A 107 6.40 4.85 -2.27
N ILE A 108 7.73 4.78 -2.13
CA ILE A 108 8.34 3.82 -1.20
C ILE A 108 7.90 4.08 0.24
N LEU A 109 7.90 5.34 0.67
CA LEU A 109 7.57 5.75 2.04
C LEU A 109 6.08 5.60 2.39
N LEU A 110 5.18 5.94 1.45
CA LEU A 110 3.73 5.97 1.71
C LEU A 110 3.04 4.67 1.36
N VAL A 111 3.58 3.87 0.43
CA VAL A 111 2.92 2.63 -0.02
C VAL A 111 3.47 1.41 0.70
N THR A 112 4.80 1.34 0.89
CA THR A 112 5.44 0.12 1.42
C THR A 112 5.01 -0.18 2.86
N PRO A 113 5.11 0.75 3.82
CA PRO A 113 4.76 0.43 5.21
C PRO A 113 3.28 0.08 5.37
N PRO A 114 2.32 0.86 4.85
CA PRO A 114 0.90 0.47 4.89
C PRO A 114 0.60 -0.86 4.21
N GLY A 115 1.26 -1.16 3.09
CA GLY A 115 1.10 -2.43 2.39
C GLY A 115 1.59 -3.62 3.20
N LEU A 116 2.76 -3.51 3.83
CA LEU A 116 3.30 -4.53 4.73
C LEU A 116 2.41 -4.74 5.95
N PHE A 117 1.97 -3.67 6.61
CA PHE A 117 1.06 -3.78 7.75
C PHE A 117 -0.27 -4.43 7.35
N THR A 118 -0.87 -3.99 6.25
CA THR A 118 -2.16 -4.54 5.79
C THR A 118 -2.03 -6.01 5.39
N GLY A 119 -0.93 -6.39 4.73
CA GLY A 119 -0.62 -7.78 4.41
C GLY A 119 -0.43 -8.64 5.66
N PHE A 120 0.35 -8.17 6.63
CA PHE A 120 0.63 -8.90 7.86
C PHE A 120 -0.62 -9.10 8.73
N PHE A 121 -1.32 -8.02 9.06
CA PHE A 121 -2.52 -8.09 9.88
C PHE A 121 -3.65 -8.82 9.16
N GLY A 122 -3.82 -8.60 7.86
CA GLY A 122 -4.82 -9.30 7.07
C GLY A 122 -4.59 -10.81 7.04
N PHE A 123 -3.33 -11.26 6.94
CA PHE A 123 -2.96 -12.67 7.03
C PHE A 123 -3.33 -13.27 8.39
N ILE A 124 -2.98 -12.60 9.49
CA ILE A 124 -3.28 -13.08 10.85
C ILE A 124 -4.79 -13.17 11.07
N VAL A 125 -5.53 -12.08 10.80
CA VAL A 125 -6.97 -12.01 11.07
C VAL A 125 -7.73 -13.06 10.25
N THR A 126 -7.42 -13.20 8.95
CA THR A 126 -8.09 -14.21 8.11
C THR A 126 -7.62 -15.63 8.41
N GLY A 127 -6.37 -15.82 8.82
CA GLY A 127 -5.85 -17.10 9.30
C GLY A 127 -6.58 -17.60 10.54
N ILE A 128 -6.72 -16.74 11.56
CA ILE A 128 -7.48 -17.04 12.79
C ILE A 128 -8.94 -17.33 12.45
N ALA A 129 -9.59 -16.48 11.64
CA ALA A 129 -10.98 -16.69 11.24
C ALA A 129 -11.18 -18.04 10.53
N SER A 130 -10.25 -18.40 9.63
CA SER A 130 -10.26 -19.68 8.90
C SER A 130 -10.11 -20.87 9.86
N LEU A 131 -9.18 -20.78 10.82
CA LEU A 131 -8.97 -21.81 11.84
C LEU A 131 -10.22 -22.02 12.70
N ILE A 132 -10.84 -20.94 13.17
CA ILE A 132 -12.08 -21.00 13.95
C ILE A 132 -13.19 -21.69 13.15
N THR A 133 -13.36 -21.37 11.87
CA THR A 133 -14.36 -22.04 11.02
C THR A 133 -14.06 -23.53 10.84
N MET A 134 -12.80 -23.93 10.70
CA MET A 134 -12.43 -25.35 10.59
C MET A 134 -12.69 -26.11 11.89
N LEU A 135 -12.35 -25.52 13.04
CA LEU A 135 -12.61 -26.12 14.35
C LEU A 135 -14.11 -26.28 14.63
N LYS A 136 -14.92 -25.27 14.30
CA LYS A 136 -16.38 -25.35 14.40
C LYS A 136 -16.95 -26.45 13.50
N LYS A 137 -16.45 -26.57 12.26
CA LYS A 137 -16.88 -27.62 11.34
C LYS A 137 -16.56 -29.01 11.88
N ARG A 138 -15.33 -29.24 12.34
CA ARG A 138 -14.92 -30.52 12.95
C ARG A 138 -15.70 -30.89 14.22
N ARG A 139 -16.19 -29.90 14.97
CA ARG A 139 -17.02 -30.14 16.16
C ARG A 139 -18.49 -30.45 15.82
N ALA A 140 -18.97 -29.96 14.68
CA ALA A 140 -20.34 -30.17 14.21
C ALA A 140 -20.52 -31.48 13.43
N GLU A 141 -19.43 -32.13 13.03
CA GLU A 141 -19.39 -33.50 12.52
C GLU A 141 -18.89 -34.42 13.66
N PRO A 142 -19.72 -34.73 14.69
CA PRO A 142 -19.35 -35.77 15.64
C PRO A 142 -19.23 -37.08 14.85
N GLY A 143 -18.10 -37.76 15.03
CA GLY A 143 -17.79 -38.98 14.30
C GLY A 143 -18.96 -39.97 14.28
N THR A 144 -19.31 -40.43 13.08
CA THR A 144 -19.80 -41.79 12.86
C THR A 144 -18.80 -42.79 13.42
#